data_AF-A0A7V9BG11-F1
#
_entry.id   AF-A0A7V9BG11-F1
#
_cell.length_a   1.000
_cell.length_b   1.000
_cell.length_c   1.000
_cell.angle_alpha   90.00
_cell.angle_beta   90.00
_cell.angle_gamma   90.00
#
_symmetry.space_group_name_H-M   'P 1'
#
loop_
_entity.id
_entity.type
_entity.pdbx_description
1 polymer ?
#
loop_
_entity_poly.entity_id
_entity_poly.type
_entity_poly.pdbx_seq_one_letter_code
_entity_poly.pdbx_strand_id
1 'polypeptide(L)'
;MAEERLVYSTDGGDRRRKSVEKRVPLSPAPRLPDDGIVLIFREKSGRGGKTVTVVRGLPGGDLERVANELKRRCGSGGAVKAGVVEIQG
;
A
#
# COMPACT_ATOMS: atom_id res chain seq x y z
N MET A 1 16.95 -55.09 25.25
CA MET A 1 16.25 -54.68 24.02
C MET A 1 17.01 -53.49 23.47
N ALA A 2 17.66 -53.65 22.32
CA ALA A 2 18.58 -52.65 21.79
C ALA A 2 17.78 -51.58 21.06
N GLU A 3 17.84 -50.35 21.56
CA GLU A 3 17.28 -49.19 20.90
C GLU A 3 18.29 -48.71 19.87
N GLU A 4 18.04 -49.01 18.58
CA GLU A 4 18.88 -48.53 17.49
C GLU A 4 18.74 -47.01 17.38
N ARG A 5 19.85 -46.30 17.63
CA ARG A 5 19.96 -44.86 17.44
C ARG A 5 19.85 -44.55 15.95
N LEU A 6 18.65 -44.16 15.50
CA LEU A 6 18.39 -43.73 14.14
C LEU A 6 19.34 -42.56 13.76
N VAL A 7 20.29 -42.83 12.86
CA VAL A 7 21.29 -41.85 12.42
C VAL A 7 20.76 -40.98 11.27
N TYR A 8 20.04 -41.59 10.32
CA TYR A 8 19.46 -40.88 9.16
C TYR A 8 18.30 -41.65 8.54
N SER A 9 17.23 -40.95 8.14
CA SER A 9 16.05 -41.50 7.45
C SER A 9 15.61 -40.60 6.30
N THR A 10 15.25 -41.21 5.17
CA THR A 10 14.69 -40.55 3.97
C THR A 10 13.17 -40.69 3.85
N ASP A 11 12.51 -41.26 4.87
CA ASP A 11 11.06 -41.51 4.89
C ASP A 11 10.22 -40.26 4.57
N GLY A 12 10.74 -39.07 4.89
CA GLY A 12 10.09 -37.79 4.62
C GLY A 12 10.11 -37.29 3.17
N GLY A 13 10.74 -38.00 2.23
CA GLY A 13 10.74 -37.66 0.79
C GLY A 13 11.25 -36.24 0.45
N ASP A 14 10.88 -35.73 -0.75
CA ASP A 14 11.27 -34.39 -1.22
C ASP A 14 10.47 -33.29 -0.52
N ARG A 15 11.05 -32.72 0.54
CA ARG A 15 10.50 -31.60 1.33
C ARG A 15 10.42 -30.27 0.57
N ARG A 16 10.94 -30.18 -0.67
CA ARG A 16 10.74 -29.00 -1.53
C ARG A 16 9.36 -28.98 -2.18
N ARG A 17 8.64 -30.12 -2.19
CA ARG A 17 7.18 -30.12 -2.36
C ARG A 17 6.56 -29.62 -1.07
N LYS A 18 6.90 -28.38 -0.67
CA LYS A 18 6.10 -27.65 0.30
C LYS A 18 4.68 -27.69 -0.27
N SER A 19 3.78 -28.26 0.52
CA SER A 19 2.34 -28.13 0.32
C SER A 19 2.09 -26.72 -0.19
N VAL A 20 1.29 -26.60 -1.25
CA VAL A 20 0.77 -25.31 -1.70
C VAL A 20 0.01 -24.73 -0.50
N GLU A 21 0.73 -24.04 0.38
CA GLU A 21 0.17 -23.35 1.51
C GLU A 21 -0.80 -22.38 0.86
N LYS A 22 -2.09 -22.60 1.13
CA LYS A 22 -3.19 -21.74 0.70
C LYS A 22 -2.68 -20.31 0.81
N ARG A 23 -2.53 -19.64 -0.33
CA ARG A 23 -2.22 -18.21 -0.38
C ARG A 23 -3.28 -17.54 0.48
N VAL A 24 -2.89 -17.14 1.69
CA VAL A 24 -3.73 -16.32 2.54
C VAL A 24 -4.00 -15.07 1.71
N PRO A 25 -5.27 -14.67 1.50
CA PRO A 25 -5.57 -13.48 0.72
C PRO A 25 -4.78 -12.31 1.32
N LEU A 26 -4.08 -11.55 0.47
CA LEU A 26 -3.33 -10.38 0.90
C LEU A 26 -4.26 -9.52 1.75
N SER A 27 -3.87 -9.29 3.01
CA SER A 27 -4.55 -8.37 3.90
C SER A 27 -4.76 -7.03 3.18
N PRO A 28 -5.90 -6.34 3.37
CA PRO A 28 -6.12 -5.05 2.76
C PRO A 28 -4.95 -4.13 3.12
N ALA A 29 -4.54 -3.29 2.16
CA ALA A 29 -3.43 -2.36 2.35
C ALA A 29 -3.58 -1.60 3.68
N PRO A 30 -2.49 -1.40 4.43
CA PRO A 30 -2.55 -0.75 5.73
C PRO A 30 -3.22 0.62 5.56
N ARG A 31 -4.27 0.85 6.35
CA ARG A 31 -4.88 2.18 6.45
C ARG A 31 -3.86 3.10 7.11
N LEU A 32 -3.80 4.34 6.63
CA LEU A 32 -2.98 5.36 7.28
C LEU A 32 -3.49 5.56 8.72
N PRO A 33 -2.59 5.77 9.70
CA PRO A 33 -2.99 6.16 11.04
C PRO A 33 -3.86 7.42 10.99
N ASP A 34 -4.88 7.50 11.85
CA ASP A 34 -5.69 8.71 12.04
C ASP A 34 -5.07 9.55 13.16
N ASP A 35 -3.80 9.92 12.97
CA ASP A 35 -2.97 10.68 13.90
C ASP A 35 -2.92 12.18 13.55
N GLY A 36 -3.71 12.60 12.56
CA GLY A 36 -3.75 13.97 12.05
C GLY A 36 -2.53 14.35 11.20
N ILE A 37 -1.67 13.39 10.83
CA ILE A 37 -0.50 13.65 9.99
C ILE A 37 -0.89 13.63 8.51
N VAL A 38 -0.67 14.76 7.85
CA VAL A 38 -0.84 14.88 6.39
C VAL A 38 0.44 14.44 5.69
N LEU A 39 0.33 13.43 4.83
CA LEU A 39 1.44 12.90 4.04
C LEU A 39 1.37 13.40 2.60
N ILE A 40 2.48 13.91 2.08
CA ILE A 40 2.59 14.45 0.72
C ILE A 40 3.62 13.65 -0.06
N PHE A 41 3.21 13.15 -1.21
CA PHE A 41 4.04 12.34 -2.10
C PHE A 41 4.07 12.93 -3.50
N ARG A 42 5.19 12.74 -4.20
CA ARG A 42 5.29 13.02 -5.64
C ARG A 42 5.23 11.71 -6.41
N GLU A 43 4.24 11.57 -7.27
CA GLU A 43 3.99 10.38 -8.08
C GLU A 43 4.19 10.70 -9.58
N LYS A 44 4.88 9.81 -10.30
CA LYS A 44 5.10 9.92 -11.75
C LYS A 44 4.73 8.64 -12.51
N SER A 45 4.73 7.50 -11.81
CA SER A 45 4.46 6.19 -12.40
C SER A 45 3.02 6.09 -12.90
N GLY A 46 2.80 5.52 -14.08
CA GLY A 46 1.46 5.31 -14.64
C GLY A 46 0.70 6.57 -15.06
N ARG A 47 1.31 7.77 -14.97
CA ARG A 47 0.66 9.06 -15.29
C ARG A 47 1.08 9.63 -16.65
N GLY A 48 1.59 8.79 -17.56
CA GLY A 48 2.01 9.22 -18.90
C GLY A 48 3.15 10.26 -18.89
N GLY A 49 4.07 10.14 -17.93
CA GLY A 49 5.20 11.07 -17.77
C GLY A 49 4.89 12.33 -16.97
N LYS A 50 3.62 12.60 -16.64
CA LYS A 50 3.20 13.75 -15.82
C LYS A 50 3.52 13.51 -14.35
N THR A 51 3.95 14.57 -13.67
CA THR A 51 4.14 14.58 -12.22
C THR A 51 2.84 14.98 -11.54
N VAL A 52 2.47 14.24 -10.50
CA VAL A 52 1.30 14.51 -9.66
C VAL A 52 1.73 14.50 -8.20
N THR A 53 1.33 15.51 -7.45
CA THR A 53 1.47 15.55 -6.00
C THR A 53 0.22 14.94 -5.35
N VAL A 54 0.38 13.94 -4.48
CA VAL A 54 -0.69 13.21 -3.80
C VAL A 54 -0.65 13.53 -2.31
N VAL A 55 -1.76 14.01 -1.77
CA VAL A 55 -1.92 14.39 -0.36
C VAL A 55 -2.87 13.38 0.32
N ARG A 56 -2.41 12.77 1.41
CA ARG A 56 -3.12 11.75 2.19
C ARG A 56 -3.18 12.13 3.67
N GLY A 57 -4.06 11.48 4.44
CA GLY A 57 -4.15 11.71 5.90
C GLY A 57 -4.82 13.03 6.27
N LEU A 58 -5.59 13.62 5.37
CA LEU A 58 -6.39 14.81 5.68
C LEU A 58 -7.53 14.42 6.62
N PRO A 59 -7.68 15.10 7.79
CA PRO A 59 -8.75 14.80 8.74
C PRO A 59 -10.13 15.07 8.13
N GLY A 60 -11.10 14.24 8.50
CA GLY A 60 -12.41 14.16 7.86
C GLY A 60 -13.22 15.46 7.86
N GLY A 61 -13.89 15.73 6.73
CA GLY A 61 -14.96 16.71 6.62
C GLY A 61 -15.22 17.19 5.21
N ASP A 62 -14.17 17.52 4.44
CA ASP A 62 -14.35 18.11 3.11
C ASP A 62 -13.06 18.08 2.27
N LEU A 63 -12.73 16.91 1.72
CA LEU A 63 -11.57 16.77 0.82
C LEU A 63 -11.75 17.63 -0.43
N GLU A 64 -12.98 17.82 -0.87
CA GLU A 64 -13.36 18.64 -2.01
C GLU A 64 -13.04 20.12 -1.77
N ARG A 65 -13.36 20.66 -0.59
CA ARG A 65 -12.99 22.03 -0.20
C ARG A 65 -11.47 22.20 -0.14
N VAL A 66 -10.76 21.26 0.47
CA VAL A 66 -9.28 21.30 0.53
C VAL A 66 -8.69 21.24 -0.88
N ALA A 67 -9.18 20.33 -1.73
CA ALA A 67 -8.76 20.23 -3.12
C ALA A 67 -9.04 21.52 -3.91
N ASN A 68 -10.20 22.14 -3.72
CA ASN A 68 -10.55 23.41 -4.36
C ASN A 68 -9.63 24.55 -3.93
N GLU A 69 -9.32 24.64 -2.64
CA GLU A 69 -8.39 25.65 -2.14
C GLU A 69 -6.96 25.44 -2.65
N LEU A 70 -6.48 24.19 -2.67
CA LEU A 70 -5.17 23.85 -3.21
C LEU A 70 -5.06 24.18 -4.70
N LYS A 71 -6.05 23.78 -5.52
CA LYS A 71 -6.10 24.15 -6.95
C LYS A 71 -6.03 25.67 -7.15
N ARG A 72 -6.81 26.43 -6.37
CA ARG A 72 -6.85 27.90 -6.45
C ARG A 72 -5.50 28.53 -6.10
N ARG A 73 -4.83 28.04 -5.05
CA ARG A 73 -3.53 28.56 -4.60
C ARG A 73 -2.38 28.16 -5.52
N CYS A 74 -2.41 26.96 -6.08
CA CYS A 74 -1.35 26.43 -6.94
C CYS A 74 -1.54 26.77 -8.43
N GLY A 75 -2.71 27.25 -8.84
CA GLY A 75 -3.00 27.55 -10.25
C GLY A 75 -2.96 26.31 -11.15
N SER A 76 -3.14 25.12 -10.57
CA SER A 76 -3.01 23.84 -11.27
C SER A 76 -4.30 23.02 -11.18
N GLY A 77 -4.42 22.05 -12.08
CA GLY A 77 -5.50 21.06 -12.03
C GLY A 77 -5.32 20.10 -10.88
N GLY A 78 -6.41 19.49 -10.44
CA GLY A 78 -6.40 18.49 -9.37
C GLY A 78 -7.77 17.86 -9.15
N ALA A 79 -7.81 16.76 -8.41
CA ALA A 79 -9.04 16.02 -8.11
C ALA A 79 -8.92 15.24 -6.80
N VAL A 80 -10.06 14.97 -6.17
CA VAL A 80 -10.14 13.98 -5.09
C VAL A 80 -10.36 12.61 -5.73
N LYS A 81 -9.53 11.63 -5.40
CA LYS A 81 -9.68 10.23 -5.85
C LYS A 81 -9.36 9.29 -4.70
N ALA A 82 -10.18 8.27 -4.49
CA ALA A 82 -9.94 7.24 -3.47
C ALA A 82 -9.59 7.81 -2.07
N GLY A 83 -10.22 8.93 -1.67
CA GLY A 83 -9.96 9.57 -0.38
C GLY A 83 -8.64 10.35 -0.28
N VAL A 84 -7.96 10.62 -1.40
CA VAL A 84 -6.73 11.43 -1.46
C VAL A 84 -6.92 12.62 -2.40
N VAL A 85 -6.19 13.70 -2.16
CA VAL A 85 -6.17 14.88 -3.05
C VAL A 85 -4.98 14.77 -3.99
N GLU A 86 -5.23 14.83 -5.29
CA GLU A 86 -4.21 14.87 -6.34
C GLU A 86 -4.10 16.27 -6.94
N ILE A 87 -2.88 16.80 -7.07
CA ILE A 87 -2.58 18.10 -7.69
C ILE A 87 -1.55 17.89 -8.80
N GLN A 88 -1.74 18.50 -9.96
CA GLN A 88 -0.75 18.47 -11.05
C GLN A 88 0.46 19.34 -10.70
N GLY A 89 1.65 18.81 -10.92
CA GLY A 89 2.91 19.45 -10.52
C GLY A 89 3.70 18.58 -9.56
#